data_AF-A0A2H6FVZ2-F1
#
_entry.id   AF-A0A2H6FVZ2-F1
#
_cell.length_a   1.000
_cell.length_b   1.000
_cell.length_c   1.000
_cell.angle_alpha   90.00
_cell.angle_beta   90.00
_cell.angle_gamma   90.00
#
_symmetry.space_group_name_H-M   'P 1'
#
loop_
_entity.id
_entity.type
_entity.pdbx_description
1 polymer ?
#
loop_
_entity_poly.entity_id
_entity_poly.type
_entity_poly.pdbx_seq_one_letter_code
_entity_poly.pdbx_strand_id
1 'polypeptide(L)'
;MPDLATKFASLPLCRSIRPLYAINERIKVYLKVLNMKLSSIFKFIFYLLPKTKQIKMQYTAMLQQYAHIPKGEAKEIVKNIIKQAQKNLSKDGYLPKNYGDYLLKNKSTDDWIKDLLTKKRADGVTDEDIRWLWNMDNLEREVLGEWDQYNIAVMYSKFIEEDGLSKEEALKKVKKARPVYGIGSPEEKTKDNPLPFELKNRVNNYIDKRAMIDPEQLKKEMNEAITCNDFIRREIKNGNI
;
A
#
# COMPACT_ATOMS: atom_id res chain seq x y z
N MET A 1 53.95 20.37 -13.68
CA MET A 1 53.80 19.83 -12.31
C MET A 1 53.37 18.38 -12.43
N PRO A 2 54.21 17.45 -11.96
CA PRO A 2 53.94 16.01 -12.00
C PRO A 2 53.31 15.51 -10.69
N ASP A 3 52.64 14.36 -10.82
CA ASP A 3 52.70 13.19 -9.94
C ASP A 3 52.08 13.20 -8.53
N LEU A 4 51.04 12.35 -8.37
CA LEU A 4 50.70 11.64 -7.12
C LEU A 4 50.36 10.17 -7.41
N ALA A 5 50.98 9.64 -8.46
CA ALA A 5 50.95 8.26 -8.91
C ALA A 5 52.36 7.68 -8.96
N THR A 6 53.21 7.83 -7.92
CA THR A 6 54.29 6.88 -7.55
C THR A 6 54.88 7.20 -6.17
N LYS A 7 54.55 6.37 -5.16
CA LYS A 7 55.35 6.01 -3.96
C LYS A 7 54.41 5.11 -3.14
N PHE A 8 54.43 3.80 -3.26
CA PHE A 8 55.55 2.93 -2.88
C PHE A 8 55.49 1.62 -3.67
N ALA A 9 56.48 1.43 -4.54
CA ALA A 9 57.02 0.12 -4.86
C ALA A 9 58.25 -0.07 -3.98
N SER A 10 58.22 -1.05 -3.09
CA SER A 10 59.43 -1.67 -2.52
C SER A 10 59.18 -3.17 -2.40
N LEU A 11 59.54 -3.88 -3.46
CA LEU A 11 59.76 -5.34 -3.48
C LEU A 11 61.15 -5.63 -2.90
N PRO A 12 61.41 -6.79 -2.26
CA PRO A 12 61.66 -8.03 -3.02
C PRO A 12 61.14 -9.36 -2.42
N LEU A 13 60.66 -10.20 -3.36
CA LEU A 13 60.93 -11.64 -3.55
C LEU A 13 60.59 -12.72 -2.49
N CYS A 14 59.61 -13.54 -2.89
CA CYS A 14 59.67 -15.00 -3.04
C CYS A 14 59.84 -15.95 -1.82
N ARG A 15 58.77 -16.73 -1.55
CA ARG A 15 58.66 -18.21 -1.51
C ARG A 15 57.81 -18.70 -0.33
N SER A 16 56.67 -19.32 -0.62
CA SER A 16 56.45 -20.76 -0.37
C SER A 16 54.96 -21.11 -0.49
N ILE A 17 54.72 -22.31 -1.02
CA ILE A 17 53.43 -22.87 -1.41
C ILE A 17 52.86 -23.65 -0.23
N ARG A 18 51.57 -23.41 0.11
CA ARG A 18 50.48 -24.36 0.47
C ARG A 18 49.54 -23.79 1.57
N PRO A 19 48.28 -24.26 1.69
CA PRO A 19 47.47 -24.96 0.69
C PRO A 19 46.13 -24.27 0.39
N LEU A 20 45.63 -24.56 -0.81
CA LEU A 20 44.36 -24.17 -1.43
C LEU A 20 43.07 -24.60 -0.69
N TYR A 21 43.13 -24.92 0.61
CA TYR A 21 41.96 -25.37 1.38
C TYR A 21 41.22 -24.24 2.11
N ALA A 22 41.86 -23.11 2.42
CA ALA A 22 41.17 -21.96 3.03
C ALA A 22 40.45 -21.05 2.01
N ILE A 23 40.82 -21.15 0.73
CA ILE A 23 40.18 -20.40 -0.37
C ILE A 23 38.81 -21.03 -0.70
N ASN A 24 38.67 -22.35 -0.58
CA ASN A 24 37.43 -23.04 -0.94
C ASN A 24 36.27 -22.73 0.03
N GLU A 25 36.54 -22.61 1.33
CA GLU A 25 35.49 -22.25 2.31
C GLU A 25 35.10 -20.76 2.23
N ARG A 26 36.06 -19.85 1.97
CA ARG A 26 35.75 -18.44 1.73
C ARG A 26 35.01 -18.20 0.41
N ILE A 27 35.34 -18.96 -0.65
CA ILE A 27 34.61 -18.95 -1.93
C ILE A 27 33.21 -19.54 -1.75
N LYS A 28 33.02 -20.64 -0.99
CA LYS A 28 31.69 -21.17 -0.69
C LYS A 28 30.83 -20.18 0.09
N VAL A 29 31.38 -19.46 1.07
CA VAL A 29 30.65 -18.42 1.80
C VAL A 29 30.33 -17.24 0.88
N TYR A 30 31.27 -16.79 0.04
CA TYR A 30 31.02 -15.73 -0.95
C TYR A 30 30.00 -16.13 -2.01
N LEU A 31 30.04 -17.36 -2.51
CA LEU A 31 29.07 -17.91 -3.46
C LEU A 31 27.71 -18.15 -2.80
N LYS A 32 27.65 -18.49 -1.51
CA LYS A 32 26.40 -18.62 -0.75
C LYS A 32 25.77 -17.25 -0.47
N VAL A 33 26.57 -16.23 -0.16
CA VAL A 33 26.11 -14.83 -0.01
C VAL A 33 25.73 -14.23 -1.37
N LEU A 34 26.51 -14.48 -2.43
CA LEU A 34 26.13 -14.10 -3.80
C LEU A 34 24.88 -14.84 -4.24
N ASN A 35 24.72 -16.14 -3.95
CA ASN A 35 23.51 -16.90 -4.26
C ASN A 35 22.31 -16.46 -3.42
N MET A 36 22.48 -15.99 -2.18
CA MET A 36 21.40 -15.39 -1.39
C MET A 36 20.98 -14.02 -1.94
N LYS A 37 21.95 -13.21 -2.37
CA LYS A 37 21.68 -11.92 -3.04
C LYS A 37 21.09 -12.12 -4.43
N LEU A 38 21.62 -13.05 -5.22
CA LEU A 38 21.10 -13.43 -6.54
C LEU A 38 19.72 -14.07 -6.39
N SER A 39 19.48 -14.99 -5.46
CA SER A 39 18.13 -15.55 -5.20
C SER A 39 17.12 -14.46 -4.85
N SER A 40 17.53 -13.46 -4.05
CA SER A 40 16.68 -12.30 -3.73
C SER A 40 16.46 -11.40 -4.96
N ILE A 41 17.48 -11.15 -5.77
CA ILE A 41 17.41 -10.38 -7.03
C ILE A 41 16.59 -11.14 -8.09
N PHE A 42 16.71 -12.46 -8.18
CA PHE A 42 15.97 -13.32 -9.11
C PHE A 42 14.50 -13.41 -8.69
N LYS A 43 14.19 -13.55 -7.40
CA LYS A 43 12.82 -13.43 -6.90
C LYS A 43 12.26 -12.03 -7.16
N PHE A 44 13.05 -10.98 -6.96
CA PHE A 44 12.68 -9.59 -7.26
C PHE A 44 12.35 -9.43 -8.76
N ILE A 45 13.22 -9.88 -9.66
CA ILE A 45 13.07 -9.74 -11.11
C ILE A 45 11.91 -10.60 -11.65
N PHE A 46 11.83 -11.89 -11.30
CA PHE A 46 10.83 -12.80 -11.87
C PHE A 46 9.42 -12.62 -11.28
N TYR A 47 9.30 -12.20 -10.02
CA TYR A 47 7.98 -12.01 -9.38
C TYR A 47 7.45 -10.59 -9.55
N LEU A 48 8.28 -9.56 -9.32
CA LEU A 48 7.79 -8.19 -9.29
C LEU A 48 7.60 -7.60 -10.69
N LEU A 49 8.39 -7.99 -11.71
CA LEU A 49 8.24 -7.41 -13.05
C LEU A 49 6.89 -7.73 -13.70
N PRO A 50 6.39 -8.99 -13.71
CA PRO A 50 5.07 -9.29 -14.26
C PRO A 50 3.95 -8.58 -13.49
N LYS A 51 4.00 -8.60 -12.15
CA LYS A 51 2.99 -7.96 -11.30
C LYS A 51 2.97 -6.45 -11.44
N THR A 52 4.15 -5.81 -11.46
CA THR A 52 4.30 -4.37 -11.69
C THR A 52 3.72 -3.97 -13.05
N LYS A 53 3.97 -4.76 -14.10
CA LYS A 53 3.41 -4.50 -15.44
C LYS A 53 1.89 -4.62 -15.44
N GLN A 54 1.33 -5.63 -14.79
CA GLN A 54 -0.11 -5.82 -14.65
C GLN A 54 -0.77 -4.63 -13.93
N ILE A 55 -0.27 -4.29 -12.74
CA ILE A 55 -0.76 -3.15 -11.95
C ILE A 55 -0.67 -1.86 -12.75
N LYS A 56 0.48 -1.60 -13.40
CA LYS A 56 0.67 -0.40 -14.20
C LYS A 56 -0.39 -0.29 -15.30
N MET A 57 -0.69 -1.37 -16.00
CA MET A 57 -1.69 -1.40 -17.07
C MET A 57 -3.10 -1.12 -16.53
N GLN A 58 -3.50 -1.80 -15.45
CA GLN A 58 -4.82 -1.65 -14.84
C GLN A 58 -5.08 -0.21 -14.36
N TYR A 59 -4.18 0.34 -13.54
CA TYR A 59 -4.37 1.68 -12.97
C TYR A 59 -4.20 2.79 -14.01
N THR A 60 -3.39 2.58 -15.05
CA THR A 60 -3.33 3.52 -16.18
C THR A 60 -4.70 3.58 -16.88
N ALA A 61 -5.29 2.42 -17.17
CA ALA A 61 -6.61 2.36 -17.80
C ALA A 61 -7.69 3.04 -16.94
N MET A 62 -7.64 2.87 -15.62
CA MET A 62 -8.56 3.54 -14.70
C MET A 62 -8.45 5.08 -14.77
N LEU A 63 -7.25 5.66 -14.76
CA LEU A 63 -7.08 7.12 -14.91
C LEU A 63 -7.63 7.63 -16.24
N GLN A 64 -7.39 6.89 -17.32
CA GLN A 64 -7.90 7.26 -18.64
C GLN A 64 -9.43 7.21 -18.70
N GLN A 65 -10.02 6.19 -18.11
CA GLN A 65 -11.47 5.95 -18.17
C GLN A 65 -12.24 6.94 -17.29
N TYR A 66 -11.81 7.13 -16.03
CA TYR A 66 -12.62 7.83 -15.03
C TYR A 66 -12.19 9.29 -14.81
N ALA A 67 -10.92 9.62 -15.06
CA ALA A 67 -10.38 10.97 -14.89
C ALA A 67 -10.03 11.64 -16.23
N HIS A 68 -10.25 10.97 -17.35
CA HIS A 68 -9.94 11.45 -18.70
C HIS A 68 -8.48 11.93 -18.88
N ILE A 69 -7.55 11.40 -18.08
CA ILE A 69 -6.14 11.79 -18.13
C ILE A 69 -5.49 11.17 -19.36
N PRO A 70 -4.70 11.92 -20.16
CA PRO A 70 -3.97 11.38 -21.30
C PRO A 70 -3.07 10.21 -20.92
N LYS A 71 -2.98 9.20 -21.78
CA LYS A 71 -2.24 7.94 -21.53
C LYS A 71 -0.80 8.14 -21.06
N GLY A 72 -0.09 9.13 -21.61
CA GLY A 72 1.29 9.42 -21.24
C GLY A 72 1.42 9.88 -19.79
N GLU A 73 0.58 10.84 -19.39
CA GLU A 73 0.52 11.38 -18.04
C GLU A 73 0.03 10.32 -17.04
N ALA A 74 -1.04 9.59 -17.38
CA ALA A 74 -1.55 8.49 -16.56
C ALA A 74 -0.48 7.44 -16.25
N LYS A 75 0.35 7.08 -17.24
CA LYS A 75 1.47 6.14 -17.04
C LYS A 75 2.53 6.64 -16.07
N GLU A 76 2.84 7.94 -16.08
CA GLU A 76 3.83 8.52 -15.18
C GLU A 76 3.29 8.67 -13.76
N ILE A 77 2.02 9.06 -13.59
CA ILE A 77 1.34 9.06 -12.29
C ILE A 77 1.39 7.66 -11.67
N VAL A 78 0.96 6.63 -12.40
CA VAL A 78 0.92 5.25 -11.90
C VAL A 78 2.33 4.72 -11.61
N LYS A 79 3.32 5.09 -12.41
CA LYS A 79 4.73 4.74 -12.15
C LYS A 79 5.23 5.35 -10.85
N ASN A 80 4.86 6.59 -10.55
CA ASN A 80 5.23 7.25 -9.28
C ASN A 80 4.56 6.57 -8.09
N ILE A 81 3.27 6.22 -8.20
CA ILE A 81 2.53 5.46 -7.19
C ILE A 81 3.20 4.11 -6.91
N ILE A 82 3.52 3.34 -7.96
CA ILE A 82 4.21 2.05 -7.82
C ILE A 82 5.59 2.23 -7.17
N LYS A 83 6.35 3.27 -7.56
CA LYS A 83 7.66 3.54 -6.97
C LYS A 83 7.56 3.82 -5.48
N GLN A 84 6.55 4.57 -5.06
CA GLN A 84 6.32 4.85 -3.64
C GLN A 84 5.87 3.59 -2.88
N ALA A 85 4.96 2.80 -3.46
CA ALA A 85 4.54 1.51 -2.89
C ALA A 85 5.71 0.54 -2.69
N GLN A 86 6.62 0.44 -3.67
CA GLN A 86 7.84 -0.37 -3.55
C GLN A 86 8.78 0.14 -2.44
N LYS A 87 8.82 1.46 -2.22
CA LYS A 87 9.61 2.08 -1.14
C LYS A 87 9.01 1.81 0.23
N ASN A 88 7.70 1.75 0.38
CA ASN A 88 7.07 1.38 1.64
C ASN A 88 7.28 -0.12 1.93
N LEU A 89 7.07 -0.97 0.92
CA LEU A 89 7.25 -2.41 1.04
C LEU A 89 8.67 -2.81 1.46
N SER A 90 9.69 -2.06 1.03
CA SER A 90 11.08 -2.31 1.44
C SER A 90 11.36 -1.95 2.90
N LYS A 91 10.53 -1.09 3.52
CA LYS A 91 10.62 -0.73 4.94
C LYS A 91 9.84 -1.69 5.82
N ASP A 92 8.59 -1.98 5.45
CA ASP A 92 7.65 -2.72 6.29
C ASP A 92 7.81 -4.24 6.13
N GLY A 93 8.47 -4.67 5.06
CA GLY A 93 8.75 -6.07 4.76
C GLY A 93 7.59 -6.77 4.04
N TYR A 94 7.85 -8.01 3.66
CA TYR A 94 6.89 -8.83 2.91
C TYR A 94 6.12 -9.72 3.87
N LEU A 95 4.79 -9.65 3.80
CA LEU A 95 3.93 -10.61 4.49
C LEU A 95 3.86 -11.93 3.71
N PRO A 96 3.72 -13.07 4.39
CA PRO A 96 3.55 -14.35 3.73
C PRO A 96 2.26 -14.38 2.90
N LYS A 97 2.20 -15.26 1.91
CA LYS A 97 0.96 -15.49 1.16
C LYS A 97 -0.14 -15.97 2.09
N ASN A 98 -1.38 -15.59 1.79
CA ASN A 98 -2.57 -15.95 2.55
C ASN A 98 -2.51 -15.52 4.03
N TYR A 99 -1.94 -14.33 4.29
CA TYR A 99 -1.78 -13.84 5.65
C TYR A 99 -3.12 -13.61 6.36
N GLY A 100 -4.18 -13.28 5.62
CA GLY A 100 -5.53 -13.19 6.18
C GLY A 100 -6.01 -14.51 6.79
N ASP A 101 -5.78 -15.64 6.11
CA ASP A 101 -6.13 -16.96 6.66
C ASP A 101 -5.30 -17.32 7.89
N TYR A 102 -4.02 -16.91 7.91
CA TYR A 102 -3.18 -17.03 9.10
C TYR A 102 -3.77 -16.22 10.28
N LEU A 103 -4.15 -14.96 10.07
CA LEU A 103 -4.76 -14.13 11.11
C LEU A 103 -6.04 -14.78 11.65
N LEU A 104 -6.91 -15.25 10.76
CA LEU A 104 -8.19 -15.84 11.16
C LEU A 104 -8.03 -17.17 11.90
N LYS A 105 -7.06 -18.00 11.50
CA LYS A 105 -6.78 -19.29 12.16
C LYS A 105 -6.24 -19.11 13.57
N ASN A 106 -5.40 -18.09 13.80
CA ASN A 106 -4.72 -17.89 15.08
C ASN A 106 -5.47 -16.97 16.05
N LYS A 107 -6.66 -16.45 15.68
CA LYS A 107 -7.46 -15.52 16.51
C LYS A 107 -7.86 -16.06 17.89
N SER A 108 -7.86 -17.37 18.09
CA SER A 108 -8.20 -18.01 19.37
C SER A 108 -6.98 -18.35 20.22
N THR A 109 -5.77 -18.31 19.64
CA THR A 109 -4.53 -18.76 20.27
C THR A 109 -3.50 -17.65 20.45
N ASP A 110 -3.70 -16.51 19.79
CA ASP A 110 -2.83 -15.34 19.86
C ASP A 110 -3.66 -14.11 20.31
N ASP A 111 -3.37 -13.61 21.50
CA ASP A 111 -4.10 -12.49 22.11
C ASP A 111 -3.93 -11.18 21.35
N TRP A 112 -2.77 -10.96 20.71
CA TRP A 112 -2.54 -9.78 19.89
C TRP A 112 -3.41 -9.82 18.62
N ILE A 113 -3.46 -10.97 17.94
CA ILE A 113 -4.34 -11.16 16.78
C ILE A 113 -5.81 -11.02 17.19
N LYS A 114 -6.18 -11.58 18.34
CA LYS A 114 -7.54 -11.46 18.89
C LYS A 114 -7.93 -9.99 19.12
N ASP A 115 -7.08 -9.21 19.76
CA ASP A 115 -7.31 -7.78 20.02
C ASP A 115 -7.38 -6.98 18.72
N LEU A 116 -6.43 -7.20 17.80
CA LEU A 116 -6.41 -6.60 16.48
C LEU A 116 -7.73 -6.83 15.73
N LEU A 117 -8.18 -8.08 15.62
CA LEU A 117 -9.41 -8.43 14.92
C LEU A 117 -10.66 -7.93 15.65
N THR A 118 -10.65 -7.90 16.98
CA THR A 118 -11.77 -7.35 17.78
C THR A 118 -11.95 -5.87 17.49
N LYS A 119 -10.87 -5.09 17.45
CA LYS A 119 -10.91 -3.67 17.10
C LYS A 119 -11.45 -3.45 15.68
N LYS A 120 -11.01 -4.26 14.71
CA LYS A 120 -11.48 -4.18 13.32
C LYS A 120 -12.96 -4.54 13.19
N ARG A 121 -13.42 -5.59 13.89
CA ARG A 121 -14.82 -6.02 13.91
C ARG A 121 -15.75 -5.00 14.56
N ALA A 122 -15.25 -4.12 15.43
CA ALA A 122 -16.04 -3.02 15.98
C ALA A 122 -16.51 -2.02 14.90
N ASP A 123 -15.79 -1.92 13.77
CA ASP A 123 -16.20 -1.15 12.59
C ASP A 123 -16.98 -2.02 11.56
N GLY A 124 -17.32 -3.27 11.91
CA GLY A 124 -18.10 -4.19 11.05
C GLY A 124 -17.30 -4.98 10.02
N VAL A 125 -15.97 -5.02 10.14
CA VAL A 125 -15.09 -5.85 9.29
C VAL A 125 -15.45 -7.33 9.41
N THR A 126 -15.65 -8.03 8.29
CA THR A 126 -15.91 -9.47 8.27
C THR A 126 -14.63 -10.30 8.01
N ASP A 127 -14.74 -11.62 8.13
CA ASP A 127 -13.63 -12.52 7.82
C ASP A 127 -13.29 -12.48 6.31
N GLU A 128 -14.26 -12.22 5.44
CA GLU A 128 -14.09 -12.03 4.00
C GLU A 128 -13.33 -10.75 3.67
N ASP A 129 -13.63 -9.64 4.36
CA ASP A 129 -12.90 -8.38 4.23
C ASP A 129 -11.41 -8.55 4.62
N ILE A 130 -11.17 -9.31 5.70
CA ILE A 130 -9.81 -9.66 6.16
C ILE A 130 -9.08 -10.45 5.09
N ARG A 131 -9.69 -11.50 4.54
CA ARG A 131 -9.07 -12.29 3.47
C ARG A 131 -8.82 -11.47 2.22
N TRP A 132 -9.77 -10.63 1.81
CA TRP A 132 -9.63 -9.79 0.62
C TRP A 132 -8.37 -8.93 0.67
N LEU A 133 -8.15 -8.20 1.78
CA LEU A 133 -6.98 -7.33 1.89
C LEU A 133 -5.70 -8.10 2.18
N TRP A 134 -5.73 -9.01 3.16
CA TRP A 134 -4.50 -9.62 3.68
C TRP A 134 -4.03 -10.84 2.88
N ASN A 135 -4.85 -11.37 1.97
CA ASN A 135 -4.40 -12.36 0.97
C ASN A 135 -4.00 -11.69 -0.37
N MET A 136 -4.23 -10.39 -0.53
CA MET A 136 -3.76 -9.61 -1.68
C MET A 136 -2.23 -9.63 -1.75
N ASP A 137 -1.69 -9.59 -2.97
CA ASP A 137 -0.25 -9.44 -3.17
C ASP A 137 0.28 -8.19 -2.45
N ASN A 138 1.47 -8.31 -1.84
CA ASN A 138 2.03 -7.23 -1.04
C ASN A 138 2.18 -5.93 -1.84
N LEU A 139 2.67 -5.99 -3.09
CA LEU A 139 2.84 -4.79 -3.90
C LEU A 139 1.49 -4.18 -4.28
N GLU A 140 0.51 -5.02 -4.61
CA GLU A 140 -0.83 -4.55 -4.96
C GLU A 140 -1.53 -3.87 -3.77
N ARG A 141 -1.37 -4.42 -2.56
CA ARG A 141 -1.90 -3.81 -1.33
C ARG A 141 -1.26 -2.45 -1.04
N GLU A 142 0.05 -2.32 -1.21
CA GLU A 142 0.73 -1.02 -1.06
C GLU A 142 0.28 -0.02 -2.13
N VAL A 143 0.13 -0.45 -3.38
CA VAL A 143 -0.40 0.40 -4.46
C VAL A 143 -1.82 0.85 -4.16
N LEU A 144 -2.67 0.00 -3.59
CA LEU A 144 -4.04 0.36 -3.18
C LEU A 144 -4.04 1.48 -2.13
N GLY A 145 -3.10 1.45 -1.19
CA GLY A 145 -2.91 2.49 -0.17
C GLY A 145 -2.43 3.81 -0.78
N GLU A 146 -1.36 3.77 -1.58
CA GLU A 146 -0.80 4.95 -2.26
C GLU A 146 -1.79 5.58 -3.25
N TRP A 147 -2.57 4.75 -3.93
CA TRP A 147 -3.66 5.21 -4.79
C TRP A 147 -4.74 5.96 -4.00
N ASP A 148 -5.05 5.51 -2.78
CA ASP A 148 -5.99 6.23 -1.91
C ASP A 148 -5.48 7.63 -1.57
N GLN A 149 -4.22 7.70 -1.14
CA GLN A 149 -3.53 8.94 -0.77
C GLN A 149 -3.45 9.91 -1.95
N TYR A 150 -3.11 9.40 -3.13
CA TYR A 150 -3.12 10.20 -4.36
C TYR A 150 -4.49 10.84 -4.62
N ASN A 151 -5.57 10.07 -4.56
CA ASN A 151 -6.91 10.60 -4.81
C ASN A 151 -7.36 11.60 -3.74
N ILE A 152 -6.94 11.41 -2.47
CA ILE A 152 -7.18 12.38 -1.40
C ILE A 152 -6.45 13.69 -1.71
N ALA A 153 -5.16 13.60 -2.07
CA ALA A 153 -4.32 14.75 -2.38
C ALA A 153 -4.87 15.55 -3.59
N VAL A 154 -5.28 14.88 -4.66
CA VAL A 154 -5.88 15.52 -5.84
C VAL A 154 -7.16 16.29 -5.46
N MET A 155 -8.05 15.66 -4.69
CA MET A 155 -9.30 16.32 -4.26
C MET A 155 -9.04 17.50 -3.33
N TYR A 156 -8.10 17.35 -2.40
CA TYR A 156 -7.69 18.41 -1.49
C TYR A 156 -7.08 19.60 -2.24
N SER A 157 -6.15 19.35 -3.17
CA SER A 157 -5.57 20.40 -4.02
C SER A 157 -6.63 21.13 -4.82
N LYS A 158 -7.55 20.39 -5.46
CA LYS A 158 -8.67 20.98 -6.19
C LYS A 158 -9.50 21.93 -5.31
N PHE A 159 -9.84 21.53 -4.09
CA PHE A 159 -10.63 22.38 -3.20
C PHE A 159 -9.91 23.66 -2.76
N ILE A 160 -8.58 23.65 -2.70
CA ILE A 160 -7.80 24.85 -2.40
C ILE A 160 -7.65 25.72 -3.65
N GLU A 161 -7.22 25.13 -4.75
CA GLU A 161 -6.76 25.84 -5.94
C GLU A 161 -7.93 26.31 -6.82
N GLU A 162 -8.98 25.50 -6.96
CA GLU A 162 -10.14 25.82 -7.80
C GLU A 162 -11.28 26.44 -6.99
N ASP A 163 -11.60 25.87 -5.83
CA ASP A 163 -12.74 26.33 -5.01
C ASP A 163 -12.35 27.46 -4.03
N GLY A 164 -11.06 27.77 -3.88
CA GLY A 164 -10.56 28.85 -3.02
C GLY A 164 -10.75 28.60 -1.51
N LEU A 165 -10.91 27.35 -1.09
CA LEU A 165 -11.15 27.00 0.31
C LEU A 165 -9.87 27.10 1.15
N SER A 166 -10.04 27.39 2.45
CA SER A 166 -8.95 27.20 3.42
C SER A 166 -8.57 25.72 3.55
N LYS A 167 -7.39 25.45 4.11
CA LYS A 167 -6.89 24.08 4.33
C LYS A 167 -7.87 23.26 5.18
N GLU A 168 -8.41 23.87 6.22
CA GLU A 168 -9.33 23.25 7.16
C GLU A 168 -10.69 22.94 6.49
N GLU A 169 -11.21 23.85 5.67
CA GLU A 169 -12.43 23.65 4.90
C GLU A 169 -12.26 22.59 3.82
N ALA A 170 -11.14 22.61 3.09
CA ALA A 170 -10.81 21.60 2.10
C ALA A 170 -10.74 20.20 2.74
N LEU A 171 -10.09 20.06 3.90
CA LEU A 171 -10.03 18.79 4.62
C LEU A 171 -11.41 18.30 5.07
N LYS A 172 -12.26 19.20 5.61
CA LYS A 172 -13.65 18.86 5.96
C LYS A 172 -14.43 18.41 4.73
N LYS A 173 -14.26 19.10 3.61
CA LYS A 173 -14.93 18.77 2.34
C LYS A 173 -14.47 17.42 1.79
N VAL A 174 -13.19 17.09 1.87
CA VAL A 174 -12.67 15.75 1.52
C VAL A 174 -13.32 14.66 2.37
N LYS A 175 -13.33 14.83 3.70
CA LYS A 175 -13.94 13.86 4.63
C LYS A 175 -15.44 13.66 4.40
N LYS A 176 -16.11 14.66 3.84
CA LYS A 176 -17.54 14.61 3.50
C LYS A 176 -17.80 13.98 2.14
N ALA A 177 -16.91 14.22 1.18
CA ALA A 177 -17.07 13.75 -0.20
C ALA A 177 -16.76 12.26 -0.39
N ARG A 178 -15.95 11.65 0.47
CA ARG A 178 -15.51 10.26 0.30
C ARG A 178 -15.09 9.57 1.58
N PRO A 179 -15.09 8.22 1.63
CA PRO A 179 -14.51 7.50 2.74
C PRO A 179 -13.00 7.73 2.81
N VAL A 180 -12.50 7.79 4.05
CA VAL A 180 -11.07 7.88 4.36
C VAL A 180 -10.68 6.61 5.11
N TYR A 181 -9.66 5.91 4.62
CA TYR A 181 -9.19 4.64 5.18
C TYR A 181 -7.84 4.81 5.87
N GLY A 182 -7.61 4.05 6.95
CA GLY A 182 -6.34 4.11 7.67
C GLY A 182 -6.38 3.61 9.10
N ILE A 183 -5.34 4.00 9.83
CA ILE A 183 -5.25 3.79 11.28
C ILE A 183 -5.72 5.08 11.93
N GLY A 184 -6.85 5.04 12.62
CA GLY A 184 -7.35 6.18 13.40
C GLY A 184 -6.56 6.40 14.69
N SER A 185 -6.75 7.55 15.33
CA SER A 185 -6.19 7.79 16.66
C SER A 185 -6.81 6.80 17.66
N PRO A 186 -5.99 6.05 18.44
CA PRO A 186 -6.49 5.20 19.52
C PRO A 186 -7.23 6.00 20.60
N GLU A 187 -6.86 7.27 20.76
CA GLU A 187 -7.28 8.15 21.86
C GLU A 187 -8.65 8.81 21.59
N GLU A 188 -9.04 8.91 20.31
CA GLU A 188 -10.27 9.56 19.89
C GLU A 188 -11.11 8.58 19.09
N LYS A 189 -11.94 7.76 19.73
CA LYS A 189 -12.96 6.93 19.04
C LYS A 189 -14.11 7.80 18.53
N THR A 190 -13.81 8.70 17.61
CA THR A 190 -14.82 9.55 16.97
C THR A 190 -15.40 8.84 15.76
N LYS A 191 -16.64 9.20 15.39
CA LYS A 191 -17.28 8.70 14.16
C LYS A 191 -16.55 9.13 12.88
N ASP A 192 -15.63 10.07 13.01
CA ASP A 192 -14.79 10.62 11.94
C ASP A 192 -13.45 9.91 11.79
N ASN A 193 -13.16 8.91 12.63
CA ASN A 193 -11.97 8.10 12.46
C ASN A 193 -11.93 7.43 11.08
N PRO A 194 -10.74 7.28 10.49
CA PRO A 194 -10.56 6.48 9.29
C PRO A 194 -11.22 5.10 9.44
N LEU A 195 -11.81 4.59 8.35
CA LEU A 195 -12.30 3.23 8.29
C LEU A 195 -11.11 2.26 8.14
N PRO A 196 -11.22 1.03 8.65
CA PRO A 196 -10.27 -0.03 8.32
C PRO A 196 -10.14 -0.23 6.81
N PHE A 197 -8.91 -0.35 6.30
CA PHE A 197 -8.66 -0.62 4.88
C PHE A 197 -9.33 -1.90 4.39
N GLU A 198 -9.55 -2.86 5.28
CA GLU A 198 -10.24 -4.12 4.99
C GLU A 198 -11.65 -3.89 4.43
N LEU A 199 -12.34 -2.82 4.84
CA LEU A 199 -13.68 -2.49 4.36
C LEU A 199 -13.71 -1.91 2.94
N LYS A 200 -12.55 -1.47 2.41
CA LYS A 200 -12.50 -0.61 1.23
C LYS A 200 -13.22 -1.20 0.02
N ASN A 201 -13.05 -2.49 -0.25
CA ASN A 201 -13.74 -3.13 -1.37
C ASN A 201 -15.26 -3.13 -1.20
N ARG A 202 -15.74 -3.58 -0.04
CA ARG A 202 -17.18 -3.70 0.24
C ARG A 202 -17.87 -2.33 0.24
N VAL A 203 -17.25 -1.35 0.87
CA VAL A 203 -17.72 0.05 0.91
C VAL A 203 -17.73 0.68 -0.47
N ASN A 204 -16.63 0.56 -1.25
CA ASN A 204 -16.59 1.12 -2.60
C ASN A 204 -17.65 0.48 -3.50
N ASN A 205 -17.81 -0.85 -3.44
CA ASN A 205 -18.86 -1.54 -4.21
C ASN A 205 -20.27 -1.07 -3.83
N TYR A 206 -20.52 -0.78 -2.55
CA TYR A 206 -21.80 -0.21 -2.12
C TYR A 206 -22.01 1.20 -2.66
N ILE A 207 -21.02 2.08 -2.53
CA ILE A 207 -21.09 3.47 -3.04
C ILE A 207 -21.30 3.48 -4.55
N ASP A 208 -20.53 2.68 -5.29
CA ASP A 208 -20.63 2.61 -6.76
C ASP A 208 -22.02 2.12 -7.20
N LYS A 209 -22.58 1.12 -6.51
CA LYS A 209 -23.96 0.64 -6.78
C LYS A 209 -25.01 1.70 -6.48
N ARG A 210 -24.94 2.36 -5.32
CA ARG A 210 -25.87 3.45 -4.95
C ARG A 210 -25.75 4.62 -5.94
N ALA A 211 -24.54 4.98 -6.36
CA ALA A 211 -24.32 6.03 -7.35
C ALA A 211 -24.95 5.71 -8.72
N MET A 212 -25.12 4.43 -9.06
CA MET A 212 -25.82 4.01 -10.27
C MET A 212 -27.35 3.95 -10.10
N ILE A 213 -27.85 3.60 -8.91
CA ILE A 213 -29.27 3.34 -8.66
C ILE A 213 -30.01 4.63 -8.23
N ASP A 214 -29.46 5.36 -7.27
CA ASP A 214 -30.10 6.49 -6.62
C ASP A 214 -29.11 7.63 -6.26
N PRO A 215 -28.38 8.19 -7.25
CA PRO A 215 -27.28 9.14 -7.01
C PRO A 215 -27.68 10.38 -6.21
N GLU A 216 -28.88 10.93 -6.45
CA GLU A 216 -29.35 12.12 -5.73
C GLU A 216 -29.63 11.83 -4.25
N GLN A 217 -30.21 10.66 -3.95
CA GLN A 217 -30.48 10.25 -2.59
C GLN A 217 -29.18 9.94 -1.83
N LEU A 218 -28.25 9.22 -2.48
CA LEU A 218 -26.91 8.99 -1.92
C LEU A 218 -26.20 10.31 -1.59
N LYS A 219 -26.19 11.26 -2.55
CA LYS A 219 -25.59 12.57 -2.37
C LYS A 219 -26.23 13.35 -1.22
N LYS A 220 -27.56 13.29 -1.11
CA LYS A 220 -28.30 13.92 0.00
C LYS A 220 -27.91 13.32 1.35
N GLU A 221 -27.93 12.00 1.48
CA GLU A 221 -27.59 11.28 2.72
C GLU A 221 -26.13 11.53 3.16
N MET A 222 -25.19 11.54 2.21
CA MET A 222 -23.80 11.88 2.46
C MET A 222 -23.63 13.35 2.90
N ASN A 223 -24.44 14.26 2.36
CA ASN A 223 -24.43 15.67 2.76
C ASN A 223 -25.06 15.93 4.13
N GLU A 224 -26.04 15.13 4.54
CA GLU A 224 -26.65 15.19 5.87
C GLU A 224 -25.75 14.57 6.95
N ALA A 225 -24.83 13.68 6.56
CA ALA A 225 -23.85 13.09 7.46
C ALA A 225 -22.79 14.12 7.94
N ILE A 226 -22.19 13.83 9.10
CA ILE A 226 -21.06 14.60 9.62
C ILE A 226 -19.85 14.42 8.70
N THR A 227 -19.54 13.17 8.38
CA THR A 227 -18.54 12.74 7.40
C THR A 227 -19.06 11.56 6.60
N CYS A 228 -18.40 11.25 5.49
CA CYS A 228 -18.69 10.04 4.73
C CYS A 228 -18.46 8.77 5.58
N ASN A 229 -17.43 8.76 6.44
CA ASN A 229 -17.18 7.63 7.33
C ASN A 229 -18.33 7.42 8.35
N ASP A 230 -18.92 8.51 8.88
CA ASP A 230 -20.11 8.42 9.73
C ASP A 230 -21.32 7.82 8.98
N PHE A 231 -21.54 8.25 7.73
CA PHE A 231 -22.55 7.64 6.86
C PHE A 231 -22.30 6.14 6.67
N ILE A 232 -21.08 5.73 6.28
CA ILE A 232 -20.75 4.31 6.05
C ILE A 232 -20.93 3.47 7.31
N ARG A 233 -20.55 3.97 8.49
CA ARG A 233 -20.77 3.26 9.75
C ARG A 233 -22.26 3.06 10.05
N ARG A 234 -23.11 4.05 9.73
CA ARG A 234 -24.58 3.90 9.86
C ARG A 234 -25.10 2.82 8.92
N GLU A 235 -24.66 2.82 7.66
CA GLU A 235 -25.08 1.85 6.66
C GLU A 235 -24.66 0.41 7.01
N ILE A 236 -23.44 0.22 7.51
CA ILE A 236 -22.98 -1.08 8.05
C ILE A 236 -23.87 -1.52 9.22
N LYS A 237 -24.14 -0.62 10.18
CA LYS A 237 -24.99 -0.94 11.34
C LYS A 237 -26.42 -1.31 10.95
N ASN A 238 -26.94 -0.70 9.89
CA ASN A 238 -28.27 -0.99 9.35
C ASN A 238 -28.31 -2.27 8.50
N GLY A 239 -27.16 -2.90 8.22
CA GLY A 239 -27.07 -4.10 7.39
C GLY A 239 -27.16 -3.85 5.88
N ASN A 240 -26.94 -2.61 5.44
CA ASN A 240 -26.97 -2.24 4.03
C ASN A 240 -25.64 -2.51 3.30
N ILE A 241 -24.56 -2.67 4.07
CA ILE A 241 -23.17 -2.96 3.62
C ILE A 241 -22.67 -4.26 4.23
#